data_AF-A0A554IUB9-F1
#
_entry.id   AF-A0A554IUB9-F1
#
_cell.length_a   1.000
_cell.length_b   1.000
_cell.length_c   1.000
_cell.angle_alpha   90.00
_cell.angle_beta   90.00
_cell.angle_gamma   90.00
#
_symmetry.space_group_name_H-M   'P 1'
#
loop_
_entity.id
_entity.type
_entity.pdbx_description
1 polymer ?
#
loop_
_entity_poly.entity_id
_entity_poly.type
_entity_poly.pdbx_seq_one_letter_code
_entity_poly.pdbx_strand_id
1 'polypeptide(L)'
;MKFEESPQPNTVENSEPRKNLQRALHFDAVELTPEQDFPVNIRVRKEPIEVLDGDNLGSNSVEVKFENEALALMEEAEKLAELPEEERLGALTELVRSKLKYPYPDVMEAAQAENPELKEWFEKRFGKNPSIGNLSLNDFLRNGYGDCKIMAAAYLIAAQSAKMKGIYANSGTSLKNVVRPDTGQPVFKSVELDRDTNSAHAWVEIQLSDGRWIPVDPTTNMTGLGEMIEVFRQAGYNVPVGFKSQTPQELELERDGSYFAPGEAEKELHLKLKIGSVMTFGKGSQTKRLKTDKFSGSVDLNLASSTDSKSTNLDFVE
;
A
#
# COMPACT_ATOMS: atom_id res chain seq x y z
N MET A 1 32.57 16.41 54.80
CA MET A 1 31.20 16.34 54.25
C MET A 1 31.32 16.22 52.73
N LYS A 2 31.05 15.04 52.19
CA LYS A 2 30.91 14.80 50.76
C LYS A 2 29.42 14.91 50.44
N PHE A 3 29.04 15.77 49.50
CA PHE A 3 27.71 15.73 48.91
C PHE A 3 27.80 14.84 47.67
N GLU A 4 26.99 13.79 47.67
CA GLU A 4 26.81 12.86 46.56
C GLU A 4 26.12 13.58 45.40
N GLU A 5 26.75 13.55 44.22
CA GLU A 5 26.09 13.89 42.97
C GLU A 5 25.08 12.79 42.63
N SER A 6 23.83 13.17 42.45
CA SER A 6 22.77 12.27 42.00
C SER A 6 23.07 11.79 40.57
N PRO A 7 22.94 10.49 40.26
CA PRO A 7 23.17 10.00 38.92
C PRO A 7 22.09 10.55 37.98
N GLN A 8 22.52 11.20 36.89
CA GLN A 8 21.61 11.55 35.81
C GLN A 8 21.08 10.26 35.17
N PRO A 9 19.77 10.20 34.83
CA PRO A 9 19.21 9.03 34.19
C PRO A 9 19.83 8.87 32.79
N ASN A 10 20.30 7.66 32.52
CA ASN A 10 20.79 7.24 31.21
C ASN A 10 19.81 7.67 30.12
N THR A 11 20.27 8.54 29.22
CA THR A 11 19.68 8.72 27.90
C THR A 11 19.72 7.37 27.20
N VAL A 12 18.57 6.72 27.11
CA VAL A 12 18.39 5.55 26.26
C VAL A 12 18.48 6.05 24.82
N GLU A 13 19.65 5.90 24.19
CA GLU A 13 19.81 6.02 22.74
C GLU A 13 19.06 4.86 22.08
N ASN A 14 17.75 5.00 21.94
CA ASN A 14 17.00 4.27 20.93
C ASN A 14 17.10 5.08 19.64
N SER A 15 18.27 5.06 18.99
CA SER A 15 18.36 5.57 17.63
C SER A 15 17.72 4.53 16.72
N GLU A 16 16.42 4.67 16.44
CA GLU A 16 15.84 4.02 15.26
C GLU A 16 16.78 4.28 14.06
N PRO A 17 17.04 3.29 13.20
CA PRO A 17 17.82 3.50 11.98
C PRO A 17 17.27 4.72 11.23
N ARG A 18 18.16 5.63 10.80
CA ARG A 18 17.73 6.81 10.04
C ARG A 18 17.09 6.34 8.73
N LYS A 19 15.81 6.66 8.55
CA LYS A 19 15.08 6.40 7.30
C LYS A 19 15.70 7.19 6.16
N ASN A 20 16.13 6.49 5.12
CA ASN A 20 16.67 7.05 3.89
C ASN A 20 15.59 6.99 2.81
N LEU A 21 14.68 7.97 2.81
CA LEU A 21 13.63 8.07 1.79
C LEU A 21 14.15 8.53 0.42
N GLN A 22 15.44 8.88 0.34
CA GLN A 22 16.13 9.25 -0.89
C GLN A 22 17.50 8.57 -0.92
N ARG A 23 17.95 8.18 -2.12
CA ARG A 23 19.27 7.60 -2.36
C ARG A 23 19.88 8.20 -3.62
N ALA A 24 21.08 8.74 -3.49
CA ALA A 24 21.90 9.15 -4.61
C ALA A 24 22.92 8.04 -4.91
N LEU A 25 23.07 7.69 -6.18
CA LEU A 25 24.04 6.74 -6.68
C LEU A 25 24.91 7.43 -7.73
N HIS A 26 26.22 7.27 -7.60
CA HIS A 26 27.19 7.82 -8.54
C HIS A 26 27.97 6.69 -9.20
N PHE A 27 28.04 6.72 -10.52
CA PHE A 27 28.81 5.76 -11.31
C PHE A 27 29.76 6.52 -12.23
N ASP A 28 31.05 6.25 -12.12
CA ASP A 28 32.06 6.84 -12.99
C ASP A 28 32.27 6.02 -14.27
N ALA A 29 32.58 6.73 -15.35
CA ALA A 29 33.01 6.14 -16.62
C ALA A 29 32.06 5.07 -17.18
N VAL A 30 30.75 5.32 -17.09
CA VAL A 30 29.73 4.45 -17.71
C VAL A 30 29.81 4.62 -19.22
N GLU A 31 29.97 3.50 -19.93
CA GLU A 31 29.85 3.45 -21.38
C GLU A 31 28.69 2.54 -21.79
N LEU A 32 27.81 3.05 -22.64
CA LEU A 32 26.65 2.31 -23.13
C LEU A 32 26.51 2.51 -24.64
N THR A 33 26.17 1.44 -25.35
CA THR A 33 25.57 1.50 -26.70
C THR A 33 24.07 1.21 -26.62
N PRO A 34 23.29 1.43 -27.69
CA PRO A 34 21.84 1.16 -27.69
C PRO A 34 21.45 -0.28 -27.33
N GLU A 35 22.35 -1.25 -27.54
CA GLU A 35 22.15 -2.67 -27.26
C GLU A 35 22.60 -3.09 -25.86
N GLN A 36 23.25 -2.19 -25.11
CA GLN A 36 23.80 -2.46 -23.79
C GLN A 36 22.89 -1.90 -22.68
N ASP A 37 22.87 -2.61 -21.55
CA ASP A 37 22.32 -2.13 -20.30
C ASP A 37 23.41 -2.05 -19.22
N PHE A 38 23.29 -1.05 -18.34
CA PHE A 38 24.13 -0.94 -17.15
C PHE A 38 23.28 -1.36 -15.93
N PRO A 39 23.65 -2.44 -15.22
CA PRO A 39 22.87 -2.93 -14.09
C PRO A 39 23.02 -2.00 -12.89
N VAL A 40 21.89 -1.71 -12.24
CA VAL A 40 21.85 -0.97 -10.98
C VAL A 40 21.07 -1.80 -9.97
N ASN A 41 21.78 -2.34 -8.98
CA ASN A 41 21.16 -3.09 -7.89
C ASN A 41 20.93 -2.18 -6.70
N ILE A 42 19.70 -2.17 -6.18
CA ILE A 42 19.35 -1.44 -4.97
C ILE A 42 18.55 -2.34 -4.04
N ARG A 43 18.65 -2.06 -2.75
CA ARG A 43 17.85 -2.72 -1.73
C ARG A 43 16.86 -1.73 -1.15
N VAL A 44 15.61 -2.17 -1.03
CA VAL A 44 14.52 -1.35 -0.49
C VAL A 44 13.77 -2.11 0.60
N ARG A 45 13.32 -1.38 1.60
CA ARG A 45 12.51 -1.89 2.71
C ARG A 45 11.18 -1.16 2.75
N LYS A 46 10.10 -1.90 3.02
CA LYS A 46 8.78 -1.32 3.29
C LYS A 46 8.82 -0.57 4.62
N GLU A 47 8.27 0.63 4.60
CA GLU A 47 8.11 1.46 5.79
C GLU A 47 6.62 1.68 6.07
N PRO A 48 6.20 1.57 7.33
CA PRO A 48 4.85 1.95 7.73
C PRO A 48 4.56 3.41 7.37
N ILE A 49 3.28 3.68 7.12
CA ILE A 49 2.77 5.04 6.94
C ILE A 49 2.06 5.50 8.21
N GLU A 50 2.09 6.81 8.44
CA GLU A 50 1.24 7.48 9.42
C GLU A 50 0.09 8.15 8.68
N VAL A 51 -1.14 7.82 9.08
CA VAL A 51 -2.36 8.44 8.56
C VAL A 51 -2.72 9.62 9.45
N LEU A 52 -2.86 10.79 8.84
CA LEU A 52 -3.18 12.06 9.48
C LEU A 52 -4.58 12.53 9.03
N ASP A 53 -5.15 13.45 9.81
CA ASP A 53 -6.41 14.11 9.46
C ASP A 53 -6.27 14.88 8.13
N GLY A 54 -7.23 14.71 7.23
CA GLY A 54 -7.23 15.31 5.89
C GLY A 54 -6.43 14.55 4.83
N ASP A 55 -5.82 13.42 5.18
CA ASP A 55 -5.07 12.59 4.24
C ASP A 55 -5.94 11.97 3.15
N ASN A 56 -5.29 11.62 2.04
CA ASN A 56 -5.88 10.78 1.01
C ASN A 56 -5.07 9.50 0.80
N LEU A 57 -5.70 8.33 0.98
CA LEU A 57 -5.07 7.03 0.85
C LEU A 57 -5.29 6.40 -0.53
N GLY A 58 -4.32 5.59 -0.98
CA GLY A 58 -4.48 4.74 -2.17
C GLY A 58 -4.54 5.53 -3.47
N SER A 59 -3.59 6.44 -3.70
CA SER A 59 -3.56 7.30 -4.90
C SER A 59 -4.77 8.24 -5.00
N ASN A 60 -5.05 8.94 -3.90
CA ASN A 60 -6.19 9.85 -3.75
C ASN A 60 -7.58 9.18 -3.80
N SER A 61 -7.65 7.88 -3.48
CA SER A 61 -8.91 7.14 -3.57
C SER A 61 -9.84 7.34 -2.37
N VAL A 62 -9.30 7.47 -1.16
CA VAL A 62 -10.08 7.59 0.07
C VAL A 62 -9.65 8.82 0.84
N GLU A 63 -10.58 9.75 1.06
CA GLU A 63 -10.39 10.92 1.92
C GLU A 63 -10.65 10.53 3.38
N VAL A 64 -9.69 10.81 4.26
CA VAL A 64 -9.74 10.52 5.69
C VAL A 64 -9.93 11.81 6.47
N LYS A 65 -10.95 11.86 7.32
CA LYS A 65 -11.18 12.93 8.29
C LYS A 65 -11.50 12.34 9.66
N PHE A 66 -10.77 12.74 10.69
CA PHE A 66 -10.90 12.24 12.05
C PHE A 66 -12.02 12.97 12.81
N GLU A 67 -13.24 12.74 12.35
CA GLU A 67 -14.46 13.29 12.93
C GLU A 67 -15.56 12.23 12.96
N ASN A 68 -16.62 12.44 13.75
CA ASN A 68 -17.84 11.63 13.75
C ASN A 68 -17.58 10.11 13.79
N GLU A 69 -17.96 9.38 12.75
CA GLU A 69 -17.91 7.92 12.67
C GLU A 69 -16.48 7.37 12.62
N ALA A 70 -15.55 8.06 11.95
CA ALA A 70 -14.14 7.68 11.96
C ALA A 70 -13.54 7.85 13.36
N LEU A 71 -13.87 8.93 14.07
CA LEU A 71 -13.41 9.13 15.44
C LEU A 71 -13.96 8.04 16.38
N ALA A 72 -15.25 7.70 16.27
CA ALA A 72 -15.85 6.61 17.04
C ALA A 72 -15.17 5.25 16.76
N LEU A 73 -14.85 4.96 15.49
CA LEU A 73 -14.09 3.76 15.12
C LEU A 73 -12.70 3.74 15.79
N MET A 74 -11.99 4.87 15.78
CA MET A 74 -10.67 5.01 16.40
C MET A 74 -10.73 4.82 17.93
N GLU A 75 -11.72 5.41 18.60
CA GLU A 75 -11.94 5.26 20.05
C GLU A 75 -12.29 3.81 20.45
N GLU A 76 -13.08 3.11 19.63
CA GLU A 76 -13.36 1.69 19.84
C GLU A 76 -12.11 0.82 19.62
N ALA A 77 -11.31 1.14 18.60
CA ALA A 77 -10.10 0.42 18.27
C ALA A 77 -8.98 0.62 19.31
N GLU A 78 -8.87 1.79 19.93
CA GLU A 78 -7.86 2.05 20.97
C GLU A 78 -7.96 1.06 22.15
N LYS A 79 -9.18 0.61 22.48
CA LYS A 79 -9.42 -0.39 23.54
C LYS A 79 -8.79 -1.76 23.22
N LEU A 80 -8.47 -2.01 21.95
CA LEU A 80 -7.83 -3.26 21.51
C LEU A 80 -6.30 -3.22 21.69
N ALA A 81 -5.71 -2.08 22.05
CA ALA A 81 -4.27 -1.93 22.25
C ALA A 81 -3.71 -2.86 23.36
N GLU A 82 -4.55 -3.29 24.30
CA GLU A 82 -4.15 -4.20 25.38
C GLU A 82 -4.09 -5.67 24.95
N LEU A 83 -4.67 -6.03 23.79
CA LEU A 83 -4.59 -7.39 23.26
C LEU A 83 -3.19 -7.71 22.73
N PRO A 84 -2.75 -8.98 22.77
CA PRO A 84 -1.57 -9.44 22.02
C PRO A 84 -1.66 -9.05 20.54
N GLU A 85 -0.53 -8.68 19.91
CA GLU A 85 -0.56 -8.09 18.56
C GLU A 85 -1.24 -8.99 17.51
N GLU A 86 -0.99 -10.31 17.54
CA GLU A 86 -1.63 -11.23 16.60
C GLU A 86 -3.14 -11.35 16.82
N GLU A 87 -3.59 -11.39 18.08
CA GLU A 87 -5.03 -11.40 18.43
C GLU A 87 -5.71 -10.09 18.04
N ARG A 88 -4.98 -8.98 18.18
CA ARG A 88 -5.45 -7.63 17.82
C ARG A 88 -5.81 -7.52 16.34
N LEU A 89 -5.09 -8.20 15.45
CA LEU A 89 -5.38 -8.20 14.01
C LEU A 89 -6.80 -8.72 13.70
N GLY A 90 -7.18 -9.82 14.36
CA GLY A 90 -8.51 -10.43 14.24
C GLY A 90 -9.60 -9.53 14.82
N ALA A 91 -9.39 -9.04 16.04
CA ALA A 91 -10.34 -8.15 16.72
C ALA A 91 -10.60 -6.85 15.93
N LEU A 92 -9.56 -6.26 15.32
CA LEU A 92 -9.69 -5.11 14.43
C LEU A 92 -10.51 -5.45 13.18
N THR A 93 -10.34 -6.64 12.62
CA THR A 93 -11.09 -7.09 11.45
C THR A 93 -12.57 -7.19 11.78
N GLU A 94 -12.91 -7.79 12.92
CA GLU A 94 -14.29 -7.88 13.43
C GLU A 94 -14.89 -6.50 13.68
N LEU A 95 -14.14 -5.60 14.32
CA LEU A 95 -14.58 -4.23 14.56
C LEU A 95 -14.93 -3.52 13.24
N VAL A 96 -14.03 -3.50 12.26
CA VAL A 96 -14.29 -2.87 10.96
C VAL A 96 -15.50 -3.48 10.27
N ARG A 97 -15.62 -4.81 10.26
CA ARG A 97 -16.74 -5.53 9.64
C ARG A 97 -18.08 -5.35 10.37
N SER A 98 -18.04 -5.00 11.65
CA SER A 98 -19.23 -4.62 12.41
C SER A 98 -19.79 -3.25 11.97
N LYS A 99 -18.92 -2.37 11.46
CA LYS A 99 -19.29 -1.04 10.95
C LYS A 99 -19.53 -1.02 9.45
N LEU A 100 -18.86 -1.87 8.69
CA LEU A 100 -18.88 -1.87 7.22
C LEU A 100 -19.18 -3.25 6.66
N LYS A 101 -20.24 -3.35 5.87
CA LYS A 101 -20.54 -4.52 5.05
C LYS A 101 -20.03 -4.32 3.62
N TYR A 102 -19.49 -5.37 3.02
CA TYR A 102 -19.14 -5.34 1.60
C TYR A 102 -20.42 -5.36 0.74
N PRO A 103 -20.59 -4.43 -0.21
CA PRO A 103 -21.82 -4.26 -0.98
C PRO A 103 -21.90 -5.26 -2.15
N TYR A 104 -22.01 -6.55 -1.84
CA TYR A 104 -22.34 -7.55 -2.86
C TYR A 104 -23.76 -7.32 -3.42
N PRO A 105 -24.08 -7.77 -4.65
CA PRO A 105 -25.40 -7.55 -5.25
C PRO A 105 -26.58 -7.94 -4.37
N ASP A 106 -26.49 -9.10 -3.71
CA ASP A 106 -27.49 -9.61 -2.76
C ASP A 106 -27.58 -8.76 -1.49
N VAL A 107 -26.45 -8.32 -0.95
CA VAL A 107 -26.37 -7.42 0.21
C VAL A 107 -27.01 -6.07 -0.09
N MET A 108 -26.73 -5.51 -1.28
CA MET A 108 -27.32 -4.25 -1.71
C MET A 108 -28.83 -4.36 -1.91
N GLU A 109 -29.31 -5.43 -2.54
CA GLU A 109 -30.74 -5.66 -2.75
C GLU A 109 -31.51 -5.74 -1.42
N ALA A 110 -31.00 -6.52 -0.46
CA ALA A 110 -31.59 -6.62 0.88
C ALA A 110 -31.58 -5.26 1.61
N ALA A 111 -30.45 -4.55 1.58
CA ALA A 111 -30.31 -3.25 2.23
C ALA A 111 -31.26 -2.19 1.66
N GLN A 112 -31.46 -2.17 0.34
CA GLN A 112 -32.39 -1.25 -0.33
C GLN A 112 -33.86 -1.57 -0.03
N ALA A 113 -34.19 -2.85 0.16
CA ALA A 113 -35.53 -3.26 0.58
C ALA A 113 -35.85 -2.81 2.00
N GLU A 114 -34.87 -2.83 2.90
CA GLU A 114 -35.00 -2.39 4.29
C GLU A 114 -34.95 -0.86 4.45
N ASN A 115 -34.12 -0.18 3.65
CA ASN A 115 -33.98 1.28 3.66
C ASN A 115 -33.90 1.83 2.22
N PRO A 116 -35.03 2.33 1.69
CA PRO A 116 -35.10 2.86 0.32
C PRO A 116 -34.16 4.05 0.04
N GLU A 117 -33.78 4.84 1.05
CA GLU A 117 -32.86 5.98 0.89
C GLU A 117 -31.44 5.51 0.49
N LEU A 118 -31.06 4.27 0.86
CA LEU A 118 -29.78 3.69 0.45
C LEU A 118 -29.72 3.40 -1.04
N LYS A 119 -30.86 3.32 -1.74
CA LYS A 119 -30.88 3.04 -3.18
C LYS A 119 -30.13 4.10 -3.98
N GLU A 120 -30.45 5.37 -3.75
CA GLU A 120 -29.78 6.48 -4.43
C GLU A 120 -28.29 6.54 -4.06
N TRP A 121 -27.96 6.26 -2.79
CA TRP A 121 -26.58 6.22 -2.33
C TRP A 121 -25.77 5.10 -3.02
N PHE A 122 -26.31 3.88 -3.08
CA PHE A 122 -25.67 2.75 -3.79
C PHE A 122 -25.53 3.03 -5.29
N GLU A 123 -26.55 3.59 -5.95
CA GLU A 123 -26.47 3.94 -7.37
C GLU A 123 -25.38 4.99 -7.64
N LYS A 124 -25.25 5.99 -6.76
CA LYS A 124 -24.21 7.02 -6.87
C LYS A 124 -22.78 6.48 -6.64
N ARG A 125 -22.62 5.47 -5.77
CA ARG A 125 -21.31 4.96 -5.35
C ARG A 125 -20.84 3.72 -6.10
N PHE A 126 -21.76 2.83 -6.48
CA PHE A 126 -21.45 1.53 -7.10
C PHE A 126 -22.25 1.25 -8.38
N GLY A 127 -23.10 2.19 -8.82
CA GLY A 127 -23.85 2.06 -10.05
C GLY A 127 -22.98 2.12 -11.31
N LYS A 128 -23.61 2.15 -12.49
CA LYS A 128 -22.90 2.11 -13.79
C LYS A 128 -21.98 3.31 -14.04
N ASN A 129 -22.26 4.45 -13.39
CA ASN A 129 -21.47 5.68 -13.46
C ASN A 129 -21.18 6.15 -12.02
N PRO A 130 -20.31 5.45 -11.29
CA PRO A 130 -20.01 5.82 -9.92
C PRO A 130 -19.33 7.19 -9.91
N SER A 131 -19.58 7.98 -8.86
CA SER A 131 -18.88 9.25 -8.68
C SER A 131 -17.36 9.02 -8.69
N ILE A 132 -16.65 9.69 -9.60
CA ILE A 132 -15.20 9.53 -9.83
C ILE A 132 -14.38 10.34 -8.79
N GLY A 133 -15.03 11.00 -7.83
CA GLY A 133 -14.37 11.75 -6.77
C GLY A 133 -13.82 10.88 -5.65
N ASN A 134 -13.00 11.47 -4.77
CA ASN A 134 -12.46 10.81 -3.58
C ASN A 134 -13.60 10.22 -2.74
N LEU A 135 -13.42 8.98 -2.27
CA LEU A 135 -14.37 8.30 -1.42
C LEU A 135 -14.20 8.81 0.02
N SER A 136 -15.21 9.48 0.57
CA SER A 136 -15.14 10.00 1.95
C SER A 136 -15.35 8.87 2.96
N LEU A 137 -14.35 8.57 3.79
CA LEU A 137 -14.45 7.47 4.76
C LEU A 137 -15.67 7.59 5.69
N ASN A 138 -15.96 8.78 6.22
CA ASN A 138 -17.10 9.02 7.09
C ASN A 138 -18.45 8.77 6.39
N ASP A 139 -18.57 9.10 5.10
CA ASP A 139 -19.81 8.83 4.36
C ASP A 139 -20.11 7.32 4.31
N PHE A 140 -19.09 6.50 4.07
CA PHE A 140 -19.26 5.05 4.01
C PHE A 140 -19.47 4.42 5.39
N LEU A 141 -18.76 4.88 6.43
CA LEU A 141 -18.97 4.44 7.81
C LEU A 141 -20.38 4.75 8.30
N ARG A 142 -20.90 5.94 8.02
CA ARG A 142 -22.27 6.34 8.37
C ARG A 142 -23.34 5.48 7.70
N ASN A 143 -23.14 5.11 6.43
CA ASN A 143 -24.09 4.29 5.69
C ASN A 143 -23.92 2.79 5.96
N GLY A 144 -22.79 2.37 6.54
CA GLY A 144 -22.54 1.00 6.96
C GLY A 144 -22.06 0.05 5.84
N TYR A 145 -21.59 0.59 4.72
CA TYR A 145 -21.13 -0.20 3.57
C TYR A 145 -19.80 0.33 3.04
N GLY A 146 -18.93 -0.54 2.54
CA GLY A 146 -17.61 -0.17 2.03
C GLY A 146 -17.04 -1.20 1.06
N ASP A 147 -16.41 -0.72 -0.03
CA ASP A 147 -15.61 -1.59 -0.90
C ASP A 147 -14.23 -1.88 -0.28
N CYS A 148 -13.36 -2.55 -1.04
CA CYS A 148 -12.03 -2.91 -0.59
C CYS A 148 -11.18 -1.71 -0.19
N LYS A 149 -11.34 -0.56 -0.85
CA LYS A 149 -10.57 0.64 -0.55
C LYS A 149 -10.99 1.25 0.78
N ILE A 150 -12.30 1.39 0.97
CA ILE A 150 -12.87 1.93 2.20
C ILE A 150 -12.57 1.01 3.39
N MET A 151 -12.76 -0.31 3.23
CA MET A 151 -12.52 -1.25 4.33
C MET A 151 -11.04 -1.31 4.71
N ALA A 152 -10.12 -1.27 3.73
CA ALA A 152 -8.67 -1.20 4.00
C ALA A 152 -8.28 0.11 4.70
N ALA A 153 -8.83 1.26 4.29
CA ALA A 153 -8.59 2.54 4.93
C ALA A 153 -9.12 2.55 6.38
N ALA A 154 -10.35 2.09 6.60
CA ALA A 154 -10.96 1.94 7.93
C ALA A 154 -10.10 1.05 8.84
N TYR A 155 -9.61 -0.07 8.31
CA TYR A 155 -8.74 -0.98 9.05
C TYR A 155 -7.42 -0.32 9.45
N LEU A 156 -6.75 0.37 8.52
CA LEU A 156 -5.46 1.00 8.82
C LEU A 156 -5.59 2.09 9.91
N ILE A 157 -6.65 2.92 9.87
CA ILE A 157 -6.85 3.95 10.92
C ILE A 157 -7.20 3.34 12.29
N ALA A 158 -7.96 2.24 12.29
CA ALA A 158 -8.30 1.50 13.50
C ALA A 158 -7.02 0.85 14.07
N ALA A 159 -6.20 0.24 13.22
CA ALA A 159 -4.93 -0.36 13.59
C ALA A 159 -3.96 0.68 14.19
N GLN A 160 -3.85 1.87 13.58
CA GLN A 160 -3.04 2.97 14.11
C GLN A 160 -3.52 3.41 15.51
N SER A 161 -4.83 3.51 15.71
CA SER A 161 -5.42 3.85 17.02
C SER A 161 -5.14 2.78 18.07
N ALA A 162 -5.14 1.52 17.64
CA ALA A 162 -4.75 0.36 18.43
C ALA A 162 -3.21 0.16 18.51
N LYS A 163 -2.42 1.22 18.25
CA LYS A 163 -0.95 1.27 18.33
C LYS A 163 -0.20 0.29 17.43
N MET A 164 -0.81 -0.12 16.32
CA MET A 164 -0.16 -0.93 15.29
C MET A 164 0.34 -0.05 14.14
N LYS A 165 1.39 -0.50 13.45
CA LYS A 165 1.98 0.19 12.30
C LYS A 165 1.70 -0.60 11.03
N GLY A 166 1.44 0.05 9.91
CA GLY A 166 1.18 -0.66 8.66
C GLY A 166 1.20 0.20 7.41
N ILE A 167 0.81 -0.40 6.31
CA ILE A 167 0.69 0.24 4.99
C ILE A 167 -0.69 -0.02 4.40
N TYR A 168 -1.14 0.93 3.58
CA TYR A 168 -2.30 0.73 2.72
C TYR A 168 -1.81 0.10 1.41
N ALA A 169 -2.14 -1.17 1.19
CA ALA A 169 -1.70 -1.92 0.02
C ALA A 169 -2.79 -1.97 -1.05
N ASN A 170 -2.37 -2.02 -2.31
CA ASN A 170 -3.26 -2.27 -3.43
C ASN A 170 -2.57 -3.15 -4.47
N SER A 171 -3.37 -3.92 -5.22
CA SER A 171 -2.85 -4.71 -6.32
C SER A 171 -2.73 -3.81 -7.55
N GLY A 172 -1.48 -3.62 -7.99
CA GLY A 172 -1.20 -3.01 -9.30
C GLY A 172 -1.51 -3.94 -10.48
N THR A 173 -1.86 -5.20 -10.21
CA THR A 173 -2.13 -6.27 -11.18
C THR A 173 -3.42 -7.03 -10.83
N SER A 174 -3.82 -7.95 -11.71
CA SER A 174 -4.94 -8.85 -11.47
C SER A 174 -4.69 -9.78 -10.28
N LEU A 175 -5.73 -10.00 -9.46
CA LEU A 175 -5.73 -11.04 -8.43
C LEU A 175 -6.32 -12.35 -8.96
N LYS A 176 -5.90 -13.46 -8.36
CA LYS A 176 -6.43 -14.79 -8.65
C LYS A 176 -7.38 -15.21 -7.53
N ASN A 177 -8.53 -15.76 -7.90
CA ASN A 177 -9.43 -16.34 -6.92
C ASN A 177 -9.00 -17.77 -6.60
N VAL A 178 -8.66 -18.03 -5.33
CA VAL A 178 -8.17 -19.32 -4.83
C VAL A 178 -9.10 -19.82 -3.73
N VAL A 179 -9.03 -21.12 -3.43
CA VAL A 179 -9.81 -21.72 -2.34
C VAL A 179 -9.10 -21.51 -1.02
N ARG A 180 -9.83 -21.02 -0.02
CA ARG A 180 -9.31 -20.91 1.34
C ARG A 180 -9.32 -22.27 2.03
N PRO A 181 -8.23 -22.68 2.70
CA PRO A 181 -8.15 -23.98 3.37
C PRO A 181 -9.05 -24.05 4.60
N ASP A 182 -9.29 -22.93 5.29
CA ASP A 182 -10.04 -22.86 6.54
C ASP A 182 -11.57 -23.03 6.36
N THR A 183 -12.09 -22.58 5.23
CA THR A 183 -13.53 -22.53 4.95
C THR A 183 -13.95 -23.39 3.75
N GLY A 184 -12.99 -23.81 2.91
CA GLY A 184 -13.25 -24.48 1.64
C GLY A 184 -13.94 -23.59 0.61
N GLN A 185 -14.06 -22.28 0.86
CA GLN A 185 -14.71 -21.31 -0.01
C GLN A 185 -13.69 -20.51 -0.81
N PRO A 186 -14.07 -19.98 -1.99
CA PRO A 186 -13.24 -19.01 -2.72
C PRO A 186 -12.95 -17.77 -1.88
N VAL A 187 -11.76 -17.18 -2.05
CA VAL A 187 -11.39 -15.90 -1.42
C VAL A 187 -12.37 -14.79 -1.81
N PHE A 188 -12.65 -14.65 -3.10
CA PHE A 188 -13.56 -13.64 -3.64
C PHE A 188 -14.90 -14.26 -4.03
N LYS A 189 -15.95 -13.95 -3.26
CA LYS A 189 -17.30 -14.51 -3.47
C LYS A 189 -17.91 -14.19 -4.84
N SER A 190 -17.56 -13.05 -5.43
CA SER A 190 -18.16 -12.53 -6.67
C SER A 190 -17.38 -12.89 -7.93
N VAL A 191 -16.40 -13.79 -7.85
CA VAL A 191 -15.51 -14.15 -8.95
C VAL A 191 -15.47 -15.66 -9.11
N GLU A 192 -15.51 -16.16 -10.33
CA GLU A 192 -15.25 -17.56 -10.63
C GLU A 192 -13.82 -17.97 -10.21
N LEU A 193 -13.64 -19.21 -9.76
CA LEU A 193 -12.31 -19.78 -9.47
C LEU A 193 -11.45 -19.83 -10.75
N ASP A 194 -10.13 -19.71 -10.61
CA ASP A 194 -9.13 -19.80 -11.69
C ASP A 194 -9.27 -18.76 -12.82
N ARG A 195 -10.09 -17.73 -12.63
CA ARG A 195 -10.17 -16.58 -13.52
C ARG A 195 -9.38 -15.42 -12.95
N ASP A 196 -8.50 -14.84 -13.78
CA ASP A 196 -7.86 -13.58 -13.42
C ASP A 196 -8.94 -12.51 -13.23
N THR A 197 -8.98 -11.92 -12.05
CA THR A 197 -9.77 -10.71 -11.82
C THR A 197 -8.99 -9.54 -12.38
N ASN A 198 -9.47 -8.91 -13.44
CA ASN A 198 -8.92 -7.61 -13.85
C ASN A 198 -9.29 -6.47 -12.88
N SER A 199 -9.59 -6.81 -11.62
CA SER A 199 -10.05 -5.87 -10.61
C SER A 199 -8.90 -5.59 -9.64
N ALA A 200 -8.53 -4.31 -9.56
CA ALA A 200 -7.63 -3.84 -8.52
C ALA A 200 -8.32 -4.02 -7.15
N HIS A 201 -7.58 -4.54 -6.18
CA HIS A 201 -8.06 -4.76 -4.82
C HIS A 201 -7.17 -4.04 -3.82
N ALA A 202 -7.73 -3.68 -2.68
CA ALA A 202 -7.00 -3.00 -1.60
C ALA A 202 -7.08 -3.80 -0.30
N TRP A 203 -5.99 -3.81 0.44
CA TRP A 203 -5.84 -4.48 1.73
C TRP A 203 -4.83 -3.70 2.60
N VAL A 204 -4.51 -4.23 3.78
CA VAL A 204 -3.52 -3.63 4.69
C VAL A 204 -2.42 -4.64 4.96
N GLU A 205 -1.18 -4.20 5.11
CA GLU A 205 -0.16 -5.02 5.76
C GLU A 205 0.29 -4.35 7.06
N ILE A 206 0.27 -5.11 8.16
CA ILE A 206 0.63 -4.64 9.49
C ILE A 206 2.00 -5.17 9.86
N GLN A 207 2.87 -4.29 10.33
CA GLN A 207 4.16 -4.64 10.90
C GLN A 207 3.98 -4.91 12.39
N LEU A 208 4.34 -6.12 12.83
CA LEU A 208 4.41 -6.48 14.24
C LEU A 208 5.71 -5.97 14.87
N SER A 209 5.76 -5.92 16.20
CA SER A 209 6.95 -5.50 16.94
C SER A 209 8.19 -6.37 16.69
N ASP A 210 8.00 -7.64 16.29
CA ASP A 210 9.07 -8.56 15.89
C ASP A 210 9.59 -8.35 14.45
N GLY A 211 9.03 -7.39 13.73
CA GLY A 211 9.42 -7.03 12.36
C GLY A 211 8.70 -7.81 11.26
N ARG A 212 7.88 -8.82 11.58
CA ARG A 212 7.05 -9.52 10.58
C ARG A 212 5.99 -8.59 10.01
N TRP A 213 5.73 -8.75 8.72
CA TRP A 213 4.62 -8.09 8.03
C TRP A 213 3.49 -9.08 7.80
N ILE A 214 2.29 -8.75 8.27
CA ILE A 214 1.11 -9.61 8.19
C ILE A 214 0.08 -8.92 7.28
N PRO A 215 -0.25 -9.50 6.12
CA PRO A 215 -1.34 -8.98 5.30
C PRO A 215 -2.69 -9.28 5.95
N VAL A 216 -3.58 -8.31 5.91
CA VAL A 216 -4.96 -8.39 6.41
C VAL A 216 -5.91 -7.87 5.35
N ASP A 217 -6.91 -8.68 5.03
CA ASP A 217 -7.98 -8.31 4.11
C ASP A 217 -9.33 -8.32 4.87
N PRO A 218 -9.83 -7.13 5.25
CA PRO A 218 -11.07 -7.03 5.99
C PRO A 218 -12.30 -7.35 5.14
N THR A 219 -12.19 -7.36 3.80
CA THR A 219 -13.32 -7.69 2.91
C THR A 219 -13.59 -9.19 2.91
N THR A 220 -12.52 -10.00 2.92
CA THR A 220 -12.57 -11.47 2.90
C THR A 220 -12.46 -12.07 4.31
N ASN A 221 -12.24 -11.26 5.34
CA ASN A 221 -12.00 -11.71 6.72
C ASN A 221 -10.79 -12.67 6.79
N MET A 222 -9.69 -12.26 6.15
CA MET A 222 -8.44 -13.02 6.11
C MET A 222 -7.33 -12.26 6.81
N THR A 223 -6.55 -12.99 7.60
CA THR A 223 -5.32 -12.51 8.23
C THR A 223 -4.20 -13.49 7.88
N GLY A 224 -3.07 -13.00 7.37
CA GLY A 224 -1.94 -13.79 6.87
C GLY A 224 -1.09 -14.45 7.95
N LEU A 225 -1.69 -14.95 9.03
CA LEU A 225 -1.02 -15.73 10.07
C LEU A 225 -0.97 -17.22 9.70
N GLY A 226 0.10 -17.91 10.09
CA GLY A 226 0.27 -19.34 9.82
C GLY A 226 0.17 -19.67 8.33
N GLU A 227 -0.59 -20.70 7.98
CA GLU A 227 -0.75 -21.15 6.59
C GLU A 227 -1.53 -20.15 5.71
N MET A 228 -2.27 -19.21 6.31
CA MET A 228 -3.07 -18.24 5.54
C MET A 228 -2.21 -17.29 4.71
N ILE A 229 -0.93 -17.08 5.06
CA ILE A 229 0.01 -16.30 4.23
C ILE A 229 0.15 -16.89 2.82
N GLU A 230 0.07 -18.22 2.68
CA GLU A 230 0.16 -18.87 1.37
C GLU A 230 -1.07 -18.58 0.51
N VAL A 231 -2.24 -18.39 1.12
CA VAL A 231 -3.45 -17.99 0.40
C VAL A 231 -3.27 -16.61 -0.20
N PHE A 232 -2.71 -15.65 0.55
CA PHE A 232 -2.38 -14.32 0.03
C PHE A 232 -1.37 -14.40 -1.13
N ARG A 233 -0.36 -15.28 -1.03
CA ARG A 233 0.65 -15.48 -2.08
C ARG A 233 0.04 -16.06 -3.36
N GLN A 234 -0.76 -17.11 -3.23
CA GLN A 234 -1.42 -17.77 -4.36
C GLN A 234 -2.44 -16.86 -5.03
N ALA A 235 -3.16 -16.06 -4.24
CA ALA A 235 -4.12 -15.08 -4.75
C ALA A 235 -3.46 -13.84 -5.38
N GLY A 236 -2.15 -13.64 -5.17
CA GLY A 236 -1.38 -12.58 -5.83
C GLY A 236 -1.46 -11.21 -5.15
N TYR A 237 -1.59 -11.16 -3.82
CA TYR A 237 -1.60 -9.92 -3.02
C TYR A 237 -0.21 -9.24 -2.98
N ASN A 238 0.26 -8.80 -4.13
CA ASN A 238 1.59 -8.25 -4.32
C ASN A 238 1.55 -6.71 -4.23
N VAL A 239 2.44 -6.13 -3.43
CA VAL A 239 2.52 -4.67 -3.24
C VAL A 239 3.52 -4.09 -4.26
N PRO A 240 3.12 -3.18 -5.16
CA PRO A 240 4.03 -2.56 -6.12
C PRO A 240 5.16 -1.79 -5.43
N VAL A 241 6.39 -1.94 -5.92
CA VAL A 241 7.53 -1.16 -5.42
C VAL A 241 7.57 0.21 -6.14
N GLY A 242 7.05 1.25 -5.49
CA GLY A 242 6.92 2.59 -6.07
C GLY A 242 7.98 3.60 -5.60
N PHE A 243 8.84 4.05 -6.53
CA PHE A 243 9.75 5.18 -6.30
C PHE A 243 9.86 6.10 -7.53
N LYS A 244 10.29 7.34 -7.34
CA LYS A 244 10.68 8.27 -8.40
C LYS A 244 12.18 8.14 -8.66
N SER A 245 12.58 8.29 -9.91
CA SER A 245 13.98 8.26 -10.33
C SER A 245 14.27 9.46 -11.22
N GLN A 246 15.41 10.10 -10.99
CA GLN A 246 15.97 11.13 -11.86
C GLN A 246 17.28 10.60 -12.44
N THR A 247 17.33 10.52 -13.77
CA THR A 247 18.49 10.11 -14.57
C THR A 247 18.95 11.26 -15.47
N PRO A 248 20.19 11.22 -15.99
CA PRO A 248 20.61 12.06 -17.11
C PRO A 248 19.63 11.97 -18.29
N GLN A 249 19.48 13.04 -19.07
CA GLN A 249 18.47 13.13 -20.13
C GLN A 249 18.67 12.09 -21.25
N GLU A 250 19.91 11.62 -21.42
CA GLU A 250 20.31 10.62 -22.39
C GLU A 250 20.05 9.19 -21.93
N LEU A 251 19.65 8.98 -20.68
CA LEU A 251 19.48 7.67 -20.07
C LEU A 251 18.06 7.48 -19.53
N GLU A 252 17.55 6.26 -19.68
CA GLU A 252 16.31 5.78 -19.08
C GLU A 252 16.63 4.68 -18.06
N LEU A 253 15.93 4.70 -16.92
CA LEU A 253 15.99 3.64 -15.92
C LEU A 253 14.81 2.69 -16.13
N GLU A 254 15.08 1.55 -16.74
CA GLU A 254 14.11 0.47 -16.85
C GLU A 254 14.00 -0.29 -15.53
N ARG A 255 12.75 -0.55 -15.14
CA ARG A 255 12.39 -1.27 -13.93
C ARG A 255 11.82 -2.62 -14.32
N ASP A 256 12.13 -3.64 -13.56
CA ASP A 256 11.65 -5.00 -13.75
C ASP A 256 10.18 -5.22 -13.36
N GLY A 257 9.48 -4.16 -12.92
CA GLY A 257 8.11 -4.26 -12.42
C GLY A 257 8.05 -4.99 -11.08
N SER A 258 9.07 -4.88 -10.24
CA SER A 258 9.11 -5.55 -8.93
C SER A 258 7.93 -5.24 -8.01
N TYR A 259 7.54 -6.28 -7.26
CA TYR A 259 6.56 -6.23 -6.18
C TYR A 259 7.13 -6.86 -4.91
N PHE A 260 6.68 -6.40 -3.75
CA PHE A 260 6.79 -7.17 -2.52
C PHE A 260 5.75 -8.29 -2.53
N ALA A 261 6.19 -9.51 -2.27
CA ALA A 261 5.30 -10.62 -1.95
C ALA A 261 4.62 -10.37 -0.59
N PRO A 262 3.46 -11.01 -0.33
CA PRO A 262 2.79 -10.91 0.96
C PRO A 262 3.74 -11.23 2.13
N GLY A 263 3.86 -10.27 3.05
CA GLY A 263 4.72 -10.35 4.22
C GLY A 263 6.23 -10.11 3.99
N GLU A 264 6.67 -9.83 2.76
CA GLU A 264 8.08 -9.54 2.43
C GLU A 264 8.45 -8.13 2.90
N ALA A 265 9.33 -7.99 3.89
CA ALA A 265 9.71 -6.69 4.45
C ALA A 265 10.67 -5.89 3.56
N GLU A 266 11.56 -6.58 2.85
CA GLU A 266 12.72 -6.00 2.15
C GLU A 266 12.98 -6.79 0.87
N LYS A 267 13.48 -6.11 -0.17
CA LYS A 267 13.72 -6.69 -1.48
C LYS A 267 14.92 -6.05 -2.17
N GLU A 268 15.68 -6.86 -2.90
CA GLU A 268 16.67 -6.40 -3.87
C GLU A 268 16.00 -6.18 -5.22
N LEU A 269 16.25 -5.02 -5.83
CA LEU A 269 15.72 -4.63 -7.12
C LEU A 269 16.86 -4.58 -8.13
N HIS A 270 16.62 -5.14 -9.31
CA HIS A 270 17.59 -5.18 -10.40
C HIS A 270 17.12 -4.24 -11.50
N LEU A 271 17.63 -3.01 -11.47
CA LEU A 271 17.29 -1.97 -12.42
C LEU A 271 18.29 -1.95 -13.58
N LYS A 272 17.88 -1.38 -14.71
CA LYS A 272 18.70 -1.31 -15.91
C LYS A 272 18.74 0.11 -16.46
N LEU A 273 19.91 0.73 -16.45
CA LEU A 273 20.13 1.98 -17.18
C LEU A 273 20.39 1.67 -18.66
N LYS A 274 19.69 2.37 -19.54
CA LYS A 274 19.79 2.23 -21.00
C LYS A 274 19.83 3.59 -21.66
N ILE A 275 20.32 3.67 -22.90
CA ILE A 275 20.21 4.89 -23.69
C ILE A 275 18.73 5.20 -23.93
N GLY A 276 18.33 6.42 -23.58
CA GLY A 276 16.97 6.90 -23.73
C GLY A 276 16.54 6.92 -25.19
N SER A 277 15.32 6.47 -25.43
CA SER A 277 14.84 6.18 -26.79
C SER A 277 14.09 7.35 -27.43
N VAL A 278 13.63 8.35 -26.64
CA VAL A 278 12.78 9.45 -27.14
C VAL A 278 12.92 10.74 -26.31
N MET A 279 13.10 11.91 -26.97
CA MET A 279 12.74 13.21 -26.39
C MET A 279 11.41 13.71 -26.98
N THR A 280 10.48 14.13 -26.12
CA THR A 280 9.25 14.83 -26.54
C THR A 280 9.45 16.33 -26.41
N PHE A 281 9.39 17.06 -27.52
CA PHE A 281 9.31 18.53 -27.49
C PHE A 281 7.84 18.95 -27.50
N GLY A 282 7.50 20.01 -26.77
CA GLY A 282 6.17 20.41 -26.26
C GLY A 282 4.94 20.38 -27.19
N LYS A 283 3.80 20.82 -26.64
CA LYS A 283 2.45 20.70 -27.24
C LYS A 283 2.42 21.06 -28.73
N GLY A 284 2.39 20.03 -29.59
CA GLY A 284 2.23 20.14 -31.04
C GLY A 284 3.38 19.57 -31.91
N SER A 285 4.50 19.11 -31.34
CA SER A 285 5.66 18.64 -32.13
C SER A 285 5.76 17.13 -32.32
N GLN A 286 6.24 16.73 -33.51
CA GLN A 286 6.60 15.36 -33.87
C GLN A 286 7.64 14.75 -32.94
N THR A 287 7.42 13.51 -32.51
CA THR A 287 8.37 12.70 -31.74
C THR A 287 9.65 12.51 -32.55
N LYS A 288 10.77 13.11 -32.13
CA LYS A 288 12.07 12.90 -32.77
C LYS A 288 12.91 11.99 -31.88
N ARG A 289 13.20 10.79 -32.36
CA ARG A 289 14.09 9.81 -31.73
C ARG A 289 15.49 10.44 -31.66
N LEU A 290 16.06 10.60 -30.46
CA LEU A 290 17.49 10.84 -30.34
C LEU A 290 18.19 9.53 -30.73
N LYS A 291 18.88 9.54 -31.86
CA LYS A 291 19.88 8.51 -32.15
C LYS A 291 21.15 8.92 -31.41
N THR A 292 21.19 8.66 -30.11
CA THR A 292 22.47 8.70 -29.39
C THR A 292 23.08 7.31 -29.57
N ASP A 293 24.10 7.20 -30.42
CA ASP A 293 24.70 5.89 -30.76
C ASP A 293 25.64 5.38 -29.65
N LYS A 294 26.01 6.23 -28.68
CA LYS A 294 26.80 5.89 -27.51
C LYS A 294 26.62 6.92 -26.38
N PHE A 295 26.56 6.47 -25.13
CA PHE A 295 26.78 7.29 -23.94
C PHE A 295 28.17 6.99 -23.36
N SER A 296 28.87 8.01 -22.89
CA SER A 296 30.13 7.89 -22.16
C SER A 296 30.23 9.04 -21.17
N GLY A 297 30.35 8.73 -19.88
CA GLY A 297 30.45 9.74 -18.82
C GLY A 297 30.09 9.20 -17.44
N SER A 298 30.12 10.08 -16.45
CA SER A 298 29.60 9.75 -15.11
C SER A 298 28.07 9.83 -15.09
N VAL A 299 27.44 9.01 -14.27
CA VAL A 299 25.99 8.93 -14.10
C VAL A 299 25.64 9.19 -12.64
N ASP A 300 24.84 10.24 -12.42
CA ASP A 300 24.18 10.52 -11.15
C ASP A 300 22.72 10.06 -11.22
N LEU A 301 22.36 9.10 -10.37
CA LEU A 301 21.00 8.59 -10.23
C LEU A 301 20.44 8.95 -8.87
N ASN A 302 19.37 9.75 -8.85
CA ASN A 302 18.65 10.09 -7.63
C ASN A 302 17.34 9.32 -7.56
N LEU A 303 17.16 8.57 -6.48
CA LEU A 303 15.98 7.79 -6.16
C LEU A 303 15.25 8.41 -4.99
N ALA A 304 13.92 8.45 -5.04
CA ALA A 304 13.10 8.96 -3.94
C ALA A 304 11.84 8.09 -3.77
N SER A 305 11.50 7.75 -2.54
CA SER A 305 10.26 7.05 -2.22
C SER A 305 9.07 7.83 -2.78
N SER A 306 8.13 7.13 -3.44
CA SER A 306 6.95 7.78 -4.00
C SER A 306 5.90 8.00 -2.92
N THR A 307 5.90 9.17 -2.30
CA THR A 307 4.90 9.53 -1.27
C THR A 307 3.54 9.95 -1.85
N ASP A 308 3.45 10.16 -3.17
CA ASP A 308 2.29 10.76 -3.85
C ASP A 308 0.97 10.01 -3.65
N SER A 309 1.02 8.74 -3.24
CA SER A 309 -0.17 7.89 -3.09
C SER A 309 -0.52 7.52 -1.65
N LYS A 310 0.25 7.99 -0.63
CA LYS A 310 0.17 7.57 0.79
C LYS A 310 -0.31 6.11 0.93
N SER A 311 0.44 5.20 0.30
CA SER A 311 0.11 3.77 0.25
C SER A 311 1.24 2.96 0.88
N THR A 312 2.45 3.12 0.36
CA THR A 312 3.66 2.45 0.86
C THR A 312 4.82 3.42 0.84
N ASN A 313 5.57 3.52 1.94
CA ASN A 313 6.84 4.21 1.98
C ASN A 313 7.98 3.20 1.74
N LEU A 314 9.05 3.66 1.09
CA LEU A 314 10.26 2.87 0.88
C LEU A 314 11.46 3.53 1.56
N ASP A 315 12.18 2.72 2.34
CA ASP A 315 13.52 3.05 2.83
C ASP A 315 14.56 2.41 1.91
N PHE A 316 15.54 3.18 1.44
CA PHE A 316 16.64 2.66 0.62
C PHE A 316 17.78 2.20 1.54
N VAL A 317 17.97 0.88 1.61
CA VAL A 317 18.94 0.22 2.49
C VAL A 317 20.29 0.10 1.77
N GLU A 318 21.39 0.31 2.49
CA GLU A 318 22.75 0.18 1.97
C GLU A 318 23.07 -1.24 1.47
#